data_AF-A0A9D9S4Z6-F1
#
_entry.id   AF-A0A9D9S4Z6-F1
#
_cell.length_a   1.000
_cell.length_b   1.000
_cell.length_c   1.000
_cell.angle_alpha   90.00
_cell.angle_beta   90.00
_cell.angle_gamma   90.00
#
_symmetry.space_group_name_H-M   'P 1'
#
loop_
_entity.id
_entity.type
_entity.pdbx_description
1 polymer ?
#
loop_
_entity_poly.entity_id
_entity_poly.type
_entity_poly.pdbx_seq_one_letter_code
_entity_poly.pdbx_strand_id
1 'polypeptide(L)'
;MDNVDQYRILHQTNPGYGASSIKFIEEISLFIEHLRPRKVLDFGCGKGTLIHELTRRYPEVTFVGYDPAIPGREHLPDEAFDLVINTDVLEHIPEQTLPEVVKKISTLSQNVYFNLHHAATRTILPNGENAHCTIKPPEWYHALMRNHFNHVVPLKGRRDYLSVVITFPVPTSLLEQYAADLTRLSKRPLWKRLLRTLAGRC
;
A
#
# COMPACT_ATOMS: atom_id res chain seq x y z
N MET A 1 -0.82 3.41 26.05
CA MET A 1 -1.21 2.45 25.00
C MET A 1 -0.25 2.66 23.86
N ASP A 2 0.43 1.61 23.40
CA ASP A 2 1.34 1.71 22.26
C ASP A 2 0.55 2.09 20.99
N ASN A 3 1.19 2.69 20.00
CA ASN A 3 0.54 3.10 18.76
C ASN A 3 -0.11 1.89 18.06
N VAL A 4 0.54 0.73 18.05
CA VAL A 4 0.00 -0.51 17.45
C VAL A 4 -1.27 -0.97 18.17
N ASP A 5 -1.34 -0.85 19.49
CA ASP A 5 -2.54 -1.24 20.27
C ASP A 5 -3.76 -0.41 19.88
N GLN A 6 -3.57 0.86 19.54
CA GLN A 6 -4.65 1.72 19.05
C GLN A 6 -5.25 1.19 17.74
N TYR A 7 -4.39 0.76 16.81
CA TYR A 7 -4.82 0.15 15.56
C TYR A 7 -5.46 -1.23 15.76
N ARG A 8 -4.99 -2.03 16.72
CA ARG A 8 -5.63 -3.30 17.09
C ARG A 8 -7.09 -3.07 17.50
N ILE A 9 -7.33 -2.10 18.39
CA ILE A 9 -8.68 -1.72 18.82
C ILE A 9 -9.49 -1.21 17.63
N LEU A 10 -8.90 -0.38 16.76
CA LEU A 10 -9.59 0.15 15.59
C LEU A 10 -10.02 -0.96 14.62
N HIS A 11 -9.17 -1.95 14.35
CA HIS A 11 -9.54 -3.09 13.50
C HIS A 11 -10.67 -3.94 14.10
N GLN A 12 -10.69 -4.10 15.42
CA GLN A 12 -11.73 -4.84 16.14
C GLN A 12 -13.06 -4.09 16.18
N THR A 13 -13.03 -2.77 16.39
CA THR A 13 -14.24 -1.94 16.58
C THR A 13 -14.83 -1.40 15.28
N ASN A 14 -14.03 -1.33 14.20
CA ASN A 14 -14.47 -0.87 12.89
C ASN A 14 -14.33 -1.97 11.81
N PRO A 15 -15.43 -2.67 11.46
CA PRO A 15 -15.44 -3.70 10.42
C PRO A 15 -14.98 -3.21 9.04
N GLY A 16 -15.08 -1.92 8.73
CA GLY A 16 -14.64 -1.34 7.45
C GLY A 16 -13.15 -0.92 7.41
N TYR A 17 -12.49 -0.75 8.56
CA TYR A 17 -11.09 -0.34 8.60
C TYR A 17 -10.14 -1.47 8.16
N GLY A 18 -9.07 -1.12 7.43
CA GLY A 18 -8.06 -2.09 6.97
C GLY A 18 -8.39 -2.88 5.70
N ALA A 19 -9.35 -2.42 4.88
CA ALA A 19 -9.78 -3.11 3.65
C ALA A 19 -9.72 -2.24 2.38
N SER A 20 -9.19 -1.01 2.47
CA SER A 20 -9.22 -0.03 1.37
C SER A 20 -8.23 -0.30 0.25
N SER A 21 -7.16 -1.05 0.52
CA SER A 21 -6.06 -1.31 -0.43
C SER A 21 -6.51 -1.99 -1.72
N ILE A 22 -7.63 -2.73 -1.70
CA ILE A 22 -8.25 -3.32 -2.89
C ILE A 22 -8.56 -2.30 -3.99
N LYS A 23 -8.70 -1.02 -3.63
CA LYS A 23 -8.90 0.06 -4.60
C LYS A 23 -7.75 0.12 -5.59
N PHE A 24 -6.52 -0.19 -5.20
CA PHE A 24 -5.30 -0.06 -6.02
C PHE A 24 -4.94 -1.31 -6.82
N ILE A 25 -5.81 -2.33 -6.82
CA ILE A 25 -5.51 -3.63 -7.44
C ILE A 25 -5.13 -3.54 -8.91
N GLU A 26 -5.73 -2.63 -9.69
CA GLU A 26 -5.40 -2.51 -11.12
C GLU A 26 -4.00 -1.90 -11.34
N GLU A 27 -3.64 -0.85 -10.59
CA GLU A 27 -2.30 -0.28 -10.65
C GLU A 27 -1.23 -1.29 -10.20
N ILE A 28 -1.50 -2.00 -9.11
CA ILE A 28 -0.60 -3.03 -8.60
C ILE A 28 -0.45 -4.18 -9.62
N SER A 29 -1.56 -4.56 -10.27
CA SER A 29 -1.58 -5.61 -11.31
C SER A 29 -0.64 -5.27 -12.47
N LEU A 30 -0.59 -4.01 -12.92
CA LEU A 30 0.35 -3.58 -13.97
C LEU A 30 1.80 -3.90 -13.60
N PHE A 31 2.17 -3.66 -12.34
CA PHE A 31 3.53 -3.88 -11.87
C PHE A 31 3.82 -5.36 -11.59
N ILE A 32 2.84 -6.13 -11.11
CA ILE A 32 2.97 -7.59 -10.99
C ILE A 32 3.16 -8.22 -12.37
N GLU A 33 2.38 -7.80 -13.37
CA GLU A 33 2.47 -8.31 -14.76
C GLU A 33 3.83 -7.96 -15.40
N HIS A 34 4.38 -6.80 -15.06
CA HIS A 34 5.69 -6.36 -15.51
C HIS A 34 6.84 -7.12 -14.86
N LEU A 35 6.86 -7.21 -13.53
CA LEU A 35 7.95 -7.80 -12.75
C LEU A 35 7.89 -9.34 -12.72
N ARG A 36 6.70 -9.92 -12.88
CA ARG A 36 6.39 -11.35 -12.71
C ARG A 36 7.00 -11.93 -11.42
N PRO A 37 6.71 -11.32 -10.25
CA PRO A 37 7.27 -11.79 -8.98
C PRO A 37 6.73 -13.18 -8.65
N ARG A 38 7.54 -14.03 -8.02
CA ARG A 38 7.09 -15.32 -7.47
C ARG A 38 6.56 -15.16 -6.05
N LYS A 39 7.13 -14.22 -5.29
CA LYS A 39 6.75 -13.95 -3.90
C LYS A 39 6.59 -12.46 -3.62
N VAL A 40 5.43 -12.08 -3.09
CA VAL A 40 5.04 -10.69 -2.84
C VAL A 40 4.64 -10.51 -1.38
N LEU A 41 5.14 -9.44 -0.75
CA LEU A 41 4.71 -9.01 0.58
C LEU A 41 3.76 -7.82 0.47
N ASP A 42 2.62 -7.87 1.15
CA ASP A 42 1.79 -6.69 1.46
C ASP A 42 2.14 -6.21 2.88
N PHE A 43 2.91 -5.13 2.97
CA PHE A 43 3.42 -4.55 4.22
C PHE A 43 2.41 -3.52 4.74
N GLY A 44 1.75 -3.83 5.86
CA GLY A 44 0.57 -3.13 6.36
C GLY A 44 -0.72 -3.62 5.71
N CYS A 45 -0.87 -4.94 5.56
CA CYS A 45 -1.94 -5.57 4.78
C CYS A 45 -3.36 -5.45 5.39
N GLY A 46 -3.47 -4.99 6.65
CA GLY A 46 -4.72 -4.97 7.39
C GLY A 46 -5.46 -6.31 7.33
N LYS A 47 -6.70 -6.28 6.83
CA LYS A 47 -7.56 -7.47 6.75
C LYS A 47 -7.20 -8.43 5.62
N GLY A 48 -6.18 -8.11 4.81
CA GLY A 48 -5.72 -8.96 3.71
C GLY A 48 -6.69 -9.05 2.52
N THR A 49 -7.62 -8.10 2.37
CA THR A 49 -8.58 -8.07 1.25
C THR A 49 -7.85 -7.99 -0.10
N LEU A 50 -6.78 -7.20 -0.19
CA LEU A 50 -5.97 -7.11 -1.40
C LEU A 50 -5.27 -8.45 -1.70
N ILE A 51 -4.63 -9.06 -0.70
CA ILE A 51 -3.98 -10.37 -0.82
C ILE A 51 -4.96 -11.42 -1.36
N HIS A 52 -6.18 -11.49 -0.82
CA HIS A 52 -7.19 -12.44 -1.26
C HIS A 52 -7.48 -12.33 -2.76
N GLU A 53 -7.73 -11.11 -3.23
CA GLU A 53 -8.07 -10.86 -4.63
C GLU A 53 -6.86 -11.02 -5.57
N LEU A 54 -5.66 -10.64 -5.13
CA LEU A 54 -4.42 -10.89 -5.89
C LEU A 54 -4.11 -12.38 -6.02
N THR A 55 -4.32 -13.16 -4.96
CA THR A 55 -4.13 -14.62 -5.00
C THR A 55 -5.09 -15.28 -6.00
N ARG A 56 -6.33 -14.79 -6.12
CA ARG A 56 -7.28 -15.27 -7.14
C ARG A 56 -6.85 -14.90 -8.55
N ARG A 57 -6.27 -13.71 -8.75
CA ARG A 57 -5.85 -13.20 -10.06
C ARG A 57 -4.53 -13.81 -10.55
N TYR A 58 -3.63 -14.14 -9.62
CA TYR A 58 -2.29 -14.67 -9.86
C TYR A 58 -2.04 -15.90 -8.98
N PRO A 59 -2.73 -17.03 -9.25
CA PRO A 59 -2.66 -18.23 -8.39
C PRO A 59 -1.26 -18.86 -8.32
N GLU A 60 -0.36 -18.52 -9.24
CA GLU A 60 1.03 -18.94 -9.28
C GLU A 60 1.97 -18.12 -8.37
N VAL A 61 1.50 -16.98 -7.86
CA VAL A 61 2.28 -16.06 -7.03
C VAL A 61 1.96 -16.29 -5.56
N THR A 62 2.99 -16.38 -4.73
CA THR A 62 2.84 -16.46 -3.28
C THR A 62 2.68 -15.06 -2.69
N PHE A 63 1.53 -14.78 -2.10
CA PHE A 63 1.28 -13.51 -1.39
C PHE A 63 1.35 -13.71 0.13
N VAL A 64 2.15 -12.88 0.79
CA VAL A 64 2.31 -12.85 2.24
C VAL A 64 1.83 -11.50 2.76
N GLY A 65 1.17 -11.47 3.91
CA GLY A 65 0.70 -10.24 4.53
C GLY A 65 1.35 -10.03 5.89
N TYR A 66 1.81 -8.81 6.13
CA TYR A 66 2.29 -8.35 7.42
C TYR A 66 1.45 -7.16 7.88
N ASP A 67 1.01 -7.16 9.13
CA ASP A 67 0.43 -6.00 9.79
C ASP A 67 0.58 -6.15 11.32
N PRO A 68 1.32 -5.27 12.01
CA PRO A 68 1.58 -5.41 13.45
C PRO A 68 0.29 -5.31 14.30
N ALA A 69 -0.78 -4.75 13.75
CA ALA A 69 -2.07 -4.58 14.42
C ALA A 69 -3.07 -5.72 14.15
N ILE A 70 -2.68 -6.76 13.40
CA ILE A 70 -3.56 -7.88 13.04
C ILE A 70 -3.00 -9.19 13.61
N PRO A 71 -3.72 -9.85 14.55
CA PRO A 71 -3.34 -11.17 15.04
C PRO A 71 -3.23 -12.21 13.92
N GLY A 72 -2.18 -13.02 13.96
CA GLY A 72 -1.77 -13.95 12.91
C GLY A 72 -0.97 -13.33 11.76
N ARG A 73 -0.72 -12.02 11.77
CA ARG A 73 0.03 -11.27 10.73
C ARG A 73 1.02 -10.26 11.31
N GLU A 74 1.16 -10.23 12.62
CA GLU A 74 1.96 -9.27 13.39
C GLU A 74 3.47 -9.55 13.33
N HIS A 75 3.86 -10.72 12.84
CA HIS A 75 5.25 -11.11 12.71
C HIS A 75 5.71 -10.87 11.27
N LEU A 76 6.64 -9.92 11.12
CA LEU A 76 7.27 -9.68 9.83
C LEU A 76 8.18 -10.86 9.47
N PRO A 77 8.00 -11.49 8.30
CA PRO A 77 8.88 -12.58 7.86
C PRO A 77 10.32 -12.08 7.69
N ASP A 78 11.29 -12.89 8.15
CA ASP A 78 12.72 -12.61 7.95
C ASP A 78 13.22 -13.28 6.66
N GLU A 79 12.70 -12.81 5.54
CA GLU A 79 13.05 -13.30 4.21
C GLU A 79 12.91 -12.21 3.14
N ALA A 80 13.50 -12.46 1.98
CA ALA A 80 13.44 -11.56 0.83
C ALA A 80 12.20 -11.81 -0.04
N PHE A 81 11.69 -10.76 -0.66
CA PHE A 81 10.54 -10.77 -1.54
C PHE A 81 10.89 -10.18 -2.91
N ASP A 82 10.25 -10.69 -3.97
CA ASP A 82 10.47 -10.19 -5.33
C ASP A 82 9.80 -8.82 -5.54
N LEU A 83 8.75 -8.53 -4.76
CA LEU A 83 8.03 -7.26 -4.71
C LEU A 83 7.44 -7.04 -3.30
N VAL A 84 7.53 -5.81 -2.80
CA VAL A 84 6.76 -5.35 -1.64
C VAL A 84 5.68 -4.36 -2.10
N ILE A 85 4.47 -4.49 -1.57
CA ILE A 85 3.35 -3.56 -1.72
C ILE A 85 3.18 -2.86 -0.37
N ASN A 86 3.04 -1.53 -0.38
CA ASN A 86 2.79 -0.73 0.81
C ASN A 86 1.77 0.36 0.47
N THR A 87 0.55 0.24 0.99
CA THR A 87 -0.58 1.12 0.61
C THR A 87 -1.26 1.75 1.80
N ASP A 88 -1.22 3.08 1.89
CA ASP A 88 -1.82 3.85 2.99
C ASP A 88 -1.30 3.37 4.38
N VAL A 89 0.03 3.38 4.56
CA VAL A 89 0.71 2.86 5.77
C VAL A 89 1.68 3.87 6.37
N LEU A 90 2.54 4.49 5.57
CA LEU A 90 3.63 5.32 6.10
C LEU A 90 3.12 6.56 6.86
N GLU A 91 1.97 7.10 6.48
CA GLU A 91 1.32 8.22 7.15
C GLU A 91 0.85 7.89 8.58
N HIS A 92 0.71 6.61 8.91
CA HIS A 92 0.32 6.08 10.23
C HIS A 92 1.52 5.88 11.19
N ILE A 93 2.74 6.06 10.68
CA ILE A 93 3.99 5.83 11.41
C ILE A 93 4.58 7.19 11.79
N PRO A 94 5.03 7.40 13.04
CA PRO A 94 5.67 8.65 13.46
C PRO A 94 6.86 9.01 12.57
N GLU A 95 7.00 10.30 12.25
CA GLU A 95 8.01 10.82 11.34
C GLU A 95 9.44 10.36 11.69
N GLN A 96 9.75 10.29 12.99
CA GLN A 96 11.07 9.92 13.49
C GLN A 96 11.39 8.43 13.29
N THR A 97 10.37 7.58 13.17
CA THR A 97 10.49 6.13 13.00
C THR A 97 10.53 5.73 11.52
N LEU A 98 10.03 6.58 10.62
CA LEU A 98 9.94 6.30 9.19
C LEU A 98 11.28 5.93 8.52
N PRO A 99 12.43 6.57 8.82
CA PRO A 99 13.71 6.15 8.25
C PRO A 99 14.06 4.68 8.52
N GLU A 100 13.79 4.21 9.74
CA GLU A 100 14.06 2.81 10.11
C GLU A 100 13.09 1.85 9.41
N VAL A 101 11.81 2.22 9.29
CA VAL A 101 10.81 1.41 8.61
C VAL A 101 11.10 1.31 7.11
N VAL A 102 11.39 2.44 6.44
CA VAL A 102 11.72 2.45 5.01
C VAL A 102 13.01 1.68 4.75
N LYS A 103 14.02 1.81 5.62
CA LYS A 103 15.22 0.97 5.57
C LYS A 103 14.89 -0.51 5.74
N LYS A 104 14.02 -0.89 6.68
CA LYS A 104 13.62 -2.30 6.83
C LYS A 104 12.91 -2.81 5.59
N ILE A 105 11.99 -2.04 5.00
CA ILE A 105 11.32 -2.40 3.75
C ILE A 105 12.34 -2.62 2.63
N SER A 106 13.36 -1.76 2.52
CA SER A 106 14.38 -1.90 1.47
C SER A 106 15.28 -3.13 1.63
N THR A 107 15.39 -3.69 2.84
CA THR A 107 16.05 -5.00 3.08
C THR A 107 15.19 -6.18 2.67
N LEU A 108 13.86 -6.03 2.65
CA LEU A 108 12.93 -7.09 2.22
C LEU A 108 12.85 -7.16 0.69
N SER A 109 12.87 -6.01 0.02
CA SER A 109 12.97 -5.94 -1.44
C SER A 109 13.47 -4.57 -1.90
N GLN A 110 14.21 -4.56 -3.01
CA GLN A 110 14.48 -3.33 -3.75
C GLN A 110 13.34 -2.95 -4.71
N ASN A 111 12.42 -3.87 -4.99
CA ASN A 111 11.23 -3.61 -5.81
C ASN A 111 10.03 -3.36 -4.89
N VAL A 112 9.59 -2.11 -4.80
CA VAL A 112 8.50 -1.72 -3.91
C VAL A 112 7.52 -0.82 -4.65
N TYR A 113 6.24 -1.08 -4.45
CA TYR A 113 5.15 -0.17 -4.78
C TYR A 113 4.68 0.50 -3.50
N PHE A 114 4.84 1.82 -3.43
CA PHE A 114 4.31 2.66 -2.36
C PHE A 114 3.12 3.46 -2.88
N ASN A 115 1.98 3.40 -2.19
CA ASN A 115 0.90 4.39 -2.32
C ASN A 115 0.85 5.22 -1.03
N LEU A 116 1.04 6.53 -1.17
CA LEU A 116 1.28 7.47 -0.07
C LEU A 116 0.11 8.45 0.05
N HIS A 117 -0.26 8.77 1.30
CA HIS A 117 -1.30 9.74 1.62
C HIS A 117 -0.73 11.03 2.22
N HIS A 118 -1.13 12.19 1.69
CA HIS A 118 -0.56 13.51 2.01
C HIS A 118 -1.54 14.46 2.70
N ALA A 119 -2.66 13.95 3.21
CA ALA A 119 -3.65 14.72 3.96
C ALA A 119 -4.10 13.99 5.23
N ALA A 120 -4.70 14.72 6.16
CA ALA A 120 -5.34 14.16 7.33
C ALA A 120 -6.49 13.21 6.96
N THR A 121 -6.74 12.21 7.80
CA THR A 121 -7.85 11.27 7.60
C THR A 121 -9.05 11.62 8.47
N ARG A 122 -10.22 11.04 8.14
CA ARG A 122 -11.40 11.10 9.01
C ARG A 122 -11.33 10.12 10.17
N THR A 123 -10.40 9.18 10.12
CA THR A 123 -10.19 8.17 11.15
C THR A 123 -9.52 8.80 12.36
N ILE A 124 -10.21 8.75 13.50
CA ILE A 124 -9.70 9.18 14.80
C ILE A 124 -9.40 7.91 15.61
N LEU A 125 -8.21 7.86 16.20
CA LEU A 125 -7.77 6.75 17.04
C LEU A 125 -8.47 6.78 18.40
N PRO A 126 -8.48 5.67 19.17
CA PRO A 126 -9.07 5.63 20.50
C PRO A 126 -8.55 6.69 21.48
N ASN A 127 -7.31 7.15 21.31
CA ASN A 127 -6.74 8.24 22.12
C ASN A 127 -7.21 9.65 21.71
N GLY A 128 -8.02 9.79 20.65
CA GLY A 128 -8.52 11.06 20.15
C GLY A 128 -7.65 11.73 19.08
N GLU A 129 -6.50 11.17 18.74
CA GLU A 129 -5.61 11.73 17.72
C GLU A 129 -6.03 11.31 16.30
N ASN A 130 -5.59 12.09 15.29
CA ASN A 130 -5.77 11.71 13.89
C ASN A 130 -4.89 10.50 13.56
N ALA A 131 -5.45 9.50 12.87
CA ALA A 131 -4.65 8.31 12.54
C ALA A 131 -3.50 8.59 11.56
N HIS A 132 -3.55 9.67 10.78
CA HIS A 132 -2.41 10.09 9.95
C HIS A 132 -1.52 11.02 10.78
N CYS A 133 -0.61 10.45 11.56
CA CYS A 133 0.31 11.20 12.42
C CYS A 133 1.45 11.86 11.63
N THR A 134 1.77 11.36 10.43
CA THR A 134 2.80 11.94 9.56
C THR A 134 2.19 12.39 8.24
N ILE A 135 2.01 13.70 8.10
CA ILE A 135 1.49 14.34 6.89
C ILE A 135 2.61 15.16 6.27
N LYS A 136 3.18 14.65 5.19
CA LYS A 136 4.31 15.28 4.46
C LYS A 136 4.01 15.34 2.96
N PRO A 137 4.58 16.33 2.24
CA PRO A 137 4.46 16.38 0.78
C PRO A 137 5.20 15.20 0.12
N PRO A 138 4.85 14.84 -1.13
CA PRO A 138 5.49 13.74 -1.87
C PRO A 138 7.02 13.81 -1.89
N GLU A 139 7.58 15.00 -2.08
CA GLU A 139 9.02 15.24 -2.20
C GLU A 139 9.80 14.81 -0.96
N TRP A 140 9.19 14.92 0.22
CA TRP A 140 9.79 14.46 1.48
C TRP A 140 9.96 12.94 1.48
N TYR A 141 8.92 12.20 1.06
CA TYR A 141 9.00 10.74 0.93
C TYR A 141 9.98 10.32 -0.16
N HIS A 142 10.04 11.05 -1.28
CA HIS A 142 11.03 10.77 -2.33
C HIS A 142 12.47 10.89 -1.80
N ALA A 143 12.75 11.94 -1.02
CA ALA A 143 14.06 12.12 -0.40
C ALA A 143 14.37 10.99 0.60
N LEU A 144 13.40 10.60 1.41
CA LEU A 144 13.53 9.48 2.34
C LEU A 144 13.85 8.17 1.61
N MET A 145 13.12 7.85 0.54
CA MET A 145 13.30 6.62 -0.23
C MET A 145 14.64 6.58 -0.97
N ARG A 146 15.14 7.72 -1.47
CA ARG A 146 16.45 7.78 -2.14
C ARG A 146 17.64 7.41 -1.25
N ASN A 147 17.47 7.43 0.07
CA ASN A 147 18.51 6.96 1.01
C ASN A 147 18.64 5.42 1.05
N HIS A 148 17.66 4.68 0.52
CA HIS A 148 17.52 3.25 0.74
C HIS A 148 17.25 2.42 -0.52
N PHE A 149 16.87 3.06 -1.63
CA PHE A 149 16.53 2.40 -2.90
C PHE A 149 17.37 2.92 -4.05
N ASN A 150 17.79 2.02 -4.94
CA ASN A 150 18.57 2.34 -6.14
C ASN A 150 17.76 3.12 -7.19
N HIS A 151 16.45 2.87 -7.25
CA HIS A 151 15.54 3.59 -8.12
C HIS A 151 14.41 4.19 -7.28
N VAL A 152 13.98 5.40 -7.67
CA VAL A 152 12.83 6.08 -7.11
C VAL A 152 12.12 6.76 -8.27
N VAL A 153 10.98 6.22 -8.67
CA VAL A 153 10.16 6.72 -9.78
C VAL A 153 8.84 7.24 -9.20
N PRO A 154 8.72 8.56 -9.00
CA PRO A 154 7.46 9.18 -8.57
C PRO A 154 6.39 9.10 -9.65
N LEU A 155 5.17 8.76 -9.24
CA LEU A 155 3.98 8.66 -10.07
C LEU A 155 2.83 9.42 -9.41
N LYS A 156 1.91 9.93 -10.25
CA LYS A 156 0.70 10.60 -9.75
C LYS A 156 -0.24 9.58 -9.09
N GLY A 157 -0.84 9.94 -7.96
CA GLY A 157 -1.93 9.18 -7.35
C GLY A 157 -3.31 9.54 -7.91
N ARG A 158 -4.34 8.76 -7.54
CA ARG A 158 -5.72 8.94 -8.06
C ARG A 158 -6.39 10.25 -7.66
N ARG A 159 -5.84 10.91 -6.64
CA ARG A 159 -6.33 12.15 -6.03
C ARG A 159 -5.10 13.03 -5.76
N ASP A 160 -5.31 14.33 -5.66
CA ASP A 160 -4.20 15.26 -5.49
C ASP A 160 -3.50 15.14 -4.12
N TYR A 161 -4.16 14.53 -3.14
CA TYR A 161 -3.58 14.16 -1.85
C TYR A 161 -2.97 12.75 -1.82
N LEU A 162 -2.88 12.06 -2.95
CA LEU A 162 -2.23 10.75 -3.08
C LEU A 162 -1.07 10.84 -4.07
N SER A 163 0.02 10.14 -3.76
CA SER A 163 1.09 9.85 -4.73
C SER A 163 1.44 8.37 -4.73
N VAL A 164 2.11 7.94 -5.78
CA VAL A 164 2.69 6.60 -5.86
C VAL A 164 4.19 6.75 -6.07
N VAL A 165 4.97 5.85 -5.49
CA VAL A 165 6.38 5.70 -5.80
C VAL A 165 6.65 4.24 -6.08
N ILE A 166 7.31 3.95 -7.20
CA ILE A 166 7.89 2.63 -7.45
C ILE A 166 9.41 2.70 -7.36
N THR A 167 10.04 1.65 -6.86
CA THR A 167 11.50 1.62 -6.63
C THR A 167 12.26 0.72 -7.59
N PHE A 168 11.68 0.49 -8.77
CA PHE A 168 12.24 -0.34 -9.83
C PHE A 168 12.07 0.37 -11.18
N PRO A 169 12.96 0.10 -12.16
CA PRO A 169 12.84 0.69 -13.48
C PRO A 169 11.61 0.12 -14.21
N VAL A 170 10.97 0.96 -15.01
CA VAL A 170 9.86 0.59 -15.88
C VAL A 170 10.01 1.25 -17.24
N PRO A 171 9.59 0.62 -18.34
CA PRO A 171 9.63 1.24 -19.65
C PRO A 171 8.61 2.37 -19.76
N THR A 172 8.89 3.36 -20.61
CA THR A 172 7.98 4.50 -20.86
C THR A 172 6.58 4.07 -21.23
N SER A 173 6.43 3.00 -22.01
CA SER A 173 5.11 2.46 -22.40
C SER A 173 4.26 2.05 -21.20
N LEU A 174 4.87 1.48 -20.15
CA LEU A 174 4.15 1.10 -18.94
C LEU A 174 3.75 2.34 -18.12
N LEU A 175 4.58 3.38 -18.11
CA LEU A 175 4.25 4.68 -17.48
C LEU A 175 3.06 5.36 -18.18
N GLU A 176 3.03 5.32 -19.51
CA GLU A 176 1.92 5.82 -20.32
C GLU A 176 0.64 5.04 -20.05
N GLN A 177 0.72 3.70 -19.99
CA GLN A 177 -0.41 2.85 -19.62
C GLN A 177 -0.93 3.18 -18.21
N TYR A 178 -0.03 3.30 -17.23
CA TYR A 178 -0.38 3.69 -15.86
C TYR A 178 -1.12 5.04 -15.83
N ALA A 179 -0.61 6.06 -16.55
CA ALA A 179 -1.25 7.38 -16.61
C ALA A 179 -2.64 7.34 -17.27
N ALA A 180 -2.81 6.54 -18.32
CA ALA A 180 -4.09 6.34 -18.99
C ALA A 180 -5.11 5.65 -18.05
N ASP A 181 -4.70 4.59 -17.37
CA ASP A 181 -5.54 3.87 -16.42
C ASP A 181 -5.92 4.74 -15.22
N LEU A 182 -4.98 5.53 -14.69
CA LEU A 182 -5.23 6.46 -13.59
C LEU A 182 -6.30 7.51 -13.97
N THR A 183 -6.24 8.02 -15.20
CA THR A 183 -7.24 8.97 -15.74
C THR A 183 -8.62 8.33 -15.81
N ARG A 184 -8.70 7.07 -16.23
CA ARG A 184 -9.96 6.32 -16.28
C ARG A 184 -10.50 6.04 -14.88
N LEU A 185 -9.64 5.63 -13.95
CA LEU A 185 -10.02 5.24 -12.58
C LEU A 185 -10.45 6.43 -11.73
N SER A 186 -9.79 7.59 -11.87
CA SER A 186 -10.13 8.83 -11.17
C SER A 186 -11.49 9.42 -11.58
N LYS A 187 -11.93 9.14 -12.82
CA LYS A 187 -13.23 9.57 -13.38
C LYS A 187 -14.38 8.58 -13.13
N ARG A 188 -14.14 7.38 -12.59
CA ARG A 188 -15.21 6.38 -12.40
C ARG A 188 -16.19 6.80 -11.29
N PRO A 189 -17.51 6.81 -11.56
CA PRO A 189 -18.51 7.12 -10.55
C PRO A 189 -18.60 6.00 -9.49
N LEU A 190 -18.90 6.39 -8.25
CA LEU A 190 -18.85 5.53 -7.05
C LEU A 190 -19.64 4.22 -7.20
N TRP A 191 -20.81 4.25 -7.84
CA TRP A 191 -21.70 3.09 -7.99
C TRP A 191 -21.10 1.95 -8.86
N LYS A 192 -20.30 2.28 -9.89
CA LYS A 192 -19.61 1.27 -10.70
C LYS A 192 -18.46 0.59 -9.95
N ARG A 193 -17.95 1.18 -8.87
CA ARG A 193 -16.91 0.58 -8.02
C ARG A 193 -17.49 -0.49 -7.08
N LEU A 194 -18.75 -0.34 -6.66
CA LEU A 194 -19.47 -1.28 -5.78
C LEU A 194 -19.93 -2.56 -6.50
N LEU A 195 -20.23 -2.47 -7.80
CA LEU A 195 -20.71 -3.63 -8.59
C LEU A 195 -19.68 -4.76 -8.70
N ARG A 196 -18.36 -4.46 -8.64
CA ARG A 196 -17.33 -5.51 -8.66
C ARG A 196 -17.28 -6.33 -7.38
N THR A 197 -17.63 -5.73 -6.24
CA THR A 197 -17.71 -6.46 -4.95
C THR A 197 -18.90 -7.43 -4.91
N LEU A 198 -19.94 -7.17 -5.72
CA LEU A 198 -21.10 -8.04 -5.88
C LEU A 198 -20.89 -9.09 -6.97
N ALA A 199 -20.21 -8.74 -8.07
CA ALA A 199 -19.93 -9.65 -9.18
C ALA A 199 -18.85 -10.72 -8.88
N GLY A 200 -18.13 -10.60 -7.76
CA GLY A 200 -17.18 -11.61 -7.27
C GLY A 200 -17.79 -12.66 -6.33
N ARG A 201 -19.11 -12.61 -6.09
CA ARG A 201 -19.90 -13.63 -5.38
C ARG A 201 -20.66 -14.49 -6.39
N CYS A 202 -19.93 -15.34 -7.11
CA CYS A 202 -20.48 -16.54 -7.76
C CYS A 202 -19.57 -17.70 -7.37
#